data_AF-A0A1M4ZKY5-F1
#
_entry.id   AF-A0A1M4ZKY5-F1
#
_cell.length_a   1.000
_cell.length_b   1.000
_cell.length_c   1.000
_cell.angle_alpha   90.00
_cell.angle_beta   90.00
_cell.angle_gamma   90.00
#
_symmetry.space_group_name_H-M   'P 1'
#
loop_
_entity.id
_entity.type
_entity.pdbx_description
1 polymer ?
#
loop_
_entity_poly.entity_id
_entity_poly.type
_entity_poly.pdbx_seq_one_letter_code
_entity_poly.pdbx_strand_id
1 'polypeptide(L)'
;MARKANIAREEIHQACWELIEKNSFPNIPRLTEYFLQKDGRRCSNTTFLNAITDWEEAYKEQQQHELSELNDVLLPVFKRFSREVTQNLGKLLDEKSSEIEQHQIRKQDAIQSGYLSLSSVLIELQIAHDTLSSEHKKVSDEAELFKQKFAFSEQRYQEVIAQNAVLTSQIKKEQKEHTELRINLAQKEVDLAKQDNQLAKLIEENAKLAAALEENQHRKTKDEAKIWQEMTKKLDELTSSVKTLQRKDRGTKQ
;
A
#
# COMPACT_ATOMS: atom_id res chain seq x y z
N MET A 1 -131.09 40.83 -32.44
CA MET A 1 -130.58 42.17 -32.02
C MET A 1 -129.46 41.97 -31.03
N ALA A 2 -128.21 42.17 -31.44
CA ALA A 2 -127.04 42.02 -30.57
C ALA A 2 -126.92 43.24 -29.65
N ARG A 3 -126.93 43.01 -28.34
CA ARG A 3 -126.72 44.05 -27.33
C ARG A 3 -125.28 44.55 -27.47
N LYS A 4 -125.13 45.83 -27.83
CA LYS A 4 -123.84 46.53 -27.93
C LYS A 4 -123.36 46.86 -26.50
N ALA A 5 -123.01 45.84 -25.73
CA ALA A 5 -122.38 46.02 -24.43
C ALA A 5 -120.89 46.26 -24.67
N ASN A 6 -120.39 47.42 -24.22
CA ASN A 6 -118.97 47.75 -24.34
C ASN A 6 -118.15 46.73 -23.55
N ILE A 7 -117.20 46.07 -24.20
CA ILE A 7 -116.18 45.23 -23.54
C ILE A 7 -115.14 46.20 -22.97
N ALA A 8 -114.84 46.10 -21.68
CA ALA A 8 -113.85 46.95 -21.04
C ALA A 8 -112.43 46.56 -21.45
N ARG A 9 -111.47 47.50 -21.34
CA ARG A 9 -110.08 47.27 -21.74
C ARG A 9 -109.44 46.17 -20.89
N GLU A 10 -109.74 46.18 -19.61
CA GLU A 10 -109.27 45.22 -18.62
C GLU A 10 -109.76 43.80 -18.92
N GLU A 11 -111.01 43.66 -19.40
CA GLU A 11 -111.56 42.37 -19.85
C GLU A 11 -110.79 41.84 -21.07
N ILE A 12 -110.41 42.71 -22.00
CA ILE A 12 -109.61 42.35 -23.17
C ILE A 12 -108.20 41.91 -22.75
N HIS A 13 -107.55 42.63 -21.83
CA HIS A 13 -106.23 42.26 -21.31
C HIS A 13 -106.27 40.90 -20.61
N GLN A 14 -107.29 40.63 -19.79
CA GLN A 14 -107.47 39.34 -19.14
C GLN A 14 -107.67 38.21 -20.16
N ALA A 15 -108.46 38.45 -21.20
CA ALA A 15 -108.61 37.49 -22.31
C ALA A 15 -107.29 37.24 -23.05
N CYS A 16 -106.45 38.27 -23.23
CA CYS A 16 -105.11 38.10 -23.81
C CYS A 16 -104.21 37.21 -22.95
N TRP A 17 -104.21 37.38 -21.63
CA TRP A 17 -103.50 36.51 -20.69
C TRP A 17 -103.98 35.07 -20.75
N GLU A 18 -105.30 34.84 -20.69
CA GLU A 18 -105.89 33.50 -20.78
C GLU A 18 -105.61 32.81 -22.13
N LEU A 19 -105.50 33.57 -23.22
CA LEU A 19 -105.13 33.04 -24.53
C LEU A 19 -103.67 32.60 -24.56
N ILE A 20 -102.75 33.37 -23.96
CA ILE A 20 -101.34 32.98 -23.82
C ILE A 20 -101.17 31.74 -22.95
N GLU A 21 -101.90 31.61 -21.84
CA GLU A 21 -101.90 30.39 -21.01
C GLU A 21 -102.33 29.15 -21.81
N LYS A 22 -103.20 29.33 -22.81
CA LYS A 22 -103.64 28.28 -23.75
C LYS A 22 -102.73 28.16 -24.99
N ASN A 23 -101.53 28.72 -24.97
CA ASN A 23 -100.56 28.74 -26.07
C ASN A 23 -101.10 29.38 -27.38
N SER A 24 -102.05 30.30 -27.27
CA SER A 24 -102.66 30.99 -28.41
C SER A 24 -102.34 32.48 -28.36
N PHE A 25 -101.63 32.99 -29.36
CA PHE A 25 -101.34 34.41 -29.44
C PHE A 25 -102.63 35.25 -29.57
N PRO A 26 -102.84 36.30 -28.75
CA PRO A 26 -104.02 37.14 -28.84
C PRO A 26 -103.99 37.97 -30.12
N ASN A 27 -105.06 37.85 -30.91
CA ASN A 27 -105.28 38.68 -32.08
C ASN A 27 -106.77 39.00 -32.21
N ILE A 28 -107.12 39.99 -33.03
CA ILE A 28 -108.51 40.47 -33.17
C ILE A 28 -109.49 39.31 -33.46
N PRO A 29 -109.21 38.38 -34.41
CA PRO A 29 -110.11 37.23 -34.65
C PRO A 29 -110.30 36.34 -33.42
N ARG A 30 -109.23 35.99 -32.70
CA ARG A 30 -109.27 35.11 -31.53
C ARG A 30 -109.94 35.75 -30.33
N LEU A 31 -109.74 37.05 -30.11
CA LEU A 31 -110.46 37.79 -29.06
C LEU A 31 -111.93 37.94 -29.41
N THR A 32 -112.25 38.19 -30.68
CA THR A 32 -113.63 38.24 -31.15
C THR A 32 -114.33 36.90 -30.92
N GLU A 33 -113.66 35.79 -31.24
CA GLU A 33 -114.18 34.44 -30.98
C GLU A 33 -114.29 34.14 -29.47
N TYR A 34 -113.29 34.53 -28.68
CA TYR A 34 -113.29 34.35 -27.23
C TYR A 34 -114.50 35.03 -26.57
N PHE A 35 -114.77 36.30 -26.89
CA PHE A 35 -115.95 37.01 -26.34
C PHE A 35 -117.26 36.52 -26.96
N LEU A 36 -117.26 36.13 -28.24
CA LEU A 36 -118.44 35.55 -28.88
C LEU A 36 -118.86 34.23 -28.20
N GLN A 37 -117.89 33.39 -27.83
CA GLN A 37 -118.13 32.12 -27.12
C GLN A 37 -118.48 32.34 -25.64
N LYS A 38 -117.86 33.32 -24.98
CA LYS A 38 -118.06 33.58 -23.54
C LYS A 38 -119.41 34.23 -23.23
N ASP A 39 -119.78 35.28 -23.94
CA ASP A 39 -120.96 36.10 -23.62
C ASP A 39 -121.68 36.71 -24.84
N GLY A 40 -121.19 36.45 -26.06
CA GLY A 40 -121.81 36.90 -27.30
C GLY A 40 -121.58 38.39 -27.62
N ARG A 41 -120.75 39.10 -26.85
CA ARG A 41 -120.45 40.52 -27.08
C ARG A 41 -119.49 40.72 -28.27
N ARG A 42 -119.56 41.90 -28.89
CA ARG A 42 -118.65 42.31 -29.98
C ARG A 42 -118.08 43.69 -29.68
N CYS A 43 -116.78 43.87 -29.90
CA CYS A 43 -116.09 45.15 -29.81
C CYS A 43 -115.60 45.61 -31.20
N SER A 44 -115.19 46.87 -31.31
CA SER A 44 -114.59 47.38 -32.55
C SER A 44 -113.15 46.86 -32.71
N ASN A 45 -112.72 46.63 -33.95
CA ASN A 45 -111.35 46.20 -34.23
C ASN A 45 -110.30 47.21 -33.73
N THR A 46 -110.60 48.51 -33.77
CA THR A 46 -109.72 49.55 -33.24
C THR A 46 -109.57 49.45 -31.72
N THR A 47 -110.66 49.16 -31.00
CA THR A 47 -110.61 48.96 -29.54
C THR A 47 -109.82 47.70 -29.18
N PHE A 48 -110.01 46.60 -29.92
CA PHE A 48 -109.20 45.40 -29.74
C PHE A 48 -107.73 45.65 -30.07
N LEU A 49 -107.43 46.33 -31.18
CA LEU A 49 -106.05 46.60 -31.58
C LEU A 49 -105.32 47.43 -30.51
N ASN A 50 -105.91 48.53 -30.04
CA ASN A 50 -105.28 49.36 -29.02
C ASN A 50 -105.07 48.58 -27.71
N ALA A 51 -106.05 47.80 -27.28
CA ALA A 51 -105.92 46.98 -26.06
C ALA A 51 -104.91 45.83 -26.21
N ILE A 52 -104.79 45.23 -27.40
CA ILE A 52 -103.75 44.23 -27.70
C ILE A 52 -102.37 44.91 -27.63
N THR A 53 -102.19 46.07 -28.26
CA THR A 53 -100.90 46.77 -28.25
C THR A 53 -100.48 47.16 -26.83
N ASP A 54 -101.39 47.74 -26.04
CA ASP A 54 -101.14 48.08 -24.62
C ASP A 54 -100.78 46.83 -23.80
N TRP A 55 -101.48 45.71 -24.04
CA TRP A 55 -101.17 44.43 -23.39
C TRP A 55 -99.82 43.84 -23.86
N GLU A 56 -99.47 43.95 -25.15
CA GLU A 56 -98.19 43.48 -25.68
C GLU A 56 -97.01 44.25 -25.09
N GLU A 57 -97.17 45.55 -24.84
CA GLU A 57 -96.18 46.37 -24.14
C GLU A 57 -96.03 45.90 -22.69
N ALA A 58 -97.14 45.76 -21.95
CA ALA A 58 -97.13 45.26 -20.57
C ALA A 58 -96.54 43.84 -20.46
N TYR A 59 -96.83 42.96 -21.42
CA TYR A 59 -96.29 41.60 -21.49
C TYR A 59 -94.78 41.60 -21.71
N LYS A 60 -94.28 42.45 -22.62
CA LYS A 60 -92.83 42.61 -22.85
C LYS A 60 -92.11 43.15 -21.62
N GLU A 61 -92.70 44.12 -20.93
CA GLU A 61 -92.18 44.66 -19.68
C GLU A 61 -92.10 43.56 -18.60
N GLN A 62 -93.15 42.75 -18.45
CA GLN A 62 -93.14 41.63 -17.50
C GLN A 62 -92.07 40.59 -17.84
N GLN A 63 -91.92 40.18 -19.11
CA GLN A 63 -90.87 39.24 -19.50
C GLN A 63 -89.46 39.79 -19.26
N GLN A 64 -89.24 41.08 -19.55
CA GLN A 64 -87.95 41.73 -19.26
C GLN A 64 -87.69 41.80 -17.76
N HIS A 65 -88.72 42.06 -16.95
CA HIS A 65 -88.61 42.05 -15.50
C HIS A 65 -88.23 40.67 -14.96
N GLU A 66 -88.94 39.61 -15.35
CA GLU A 66 -88.64 38.23 -14.93
C GLU A 66 -87.21 37.79 -15.31
N LEU A 67 -86.76 38.15 -16.52
CA LEU A 67 -85.38 37.90 -16.95
C LEU A 67 -84.36 38.72 -16.13
N SER A 68 -84.69 39.96 -15.78
CA SER A 68 -83.85 40.80 -14.93
C SER A 68 -83.74 40.26 -13.50
N GLU A 69 -84.85 39.79 -12.92
CA GLU A 69 -84.87 39.17 -11.59
C GLU A 69 -84.06 37.87 -11.56
N LEU A 70 -84.20 37.03 -12.59
CA LEU A 70 -83.41 35.82 -12.71
C LEU A 70 -81.92 36.13 -12.82
N ASN A 71 -81.56 37.15 -13.59
CA ASN A 71 -80.18 37.62 -13.72
C ASN A 71 -79.65 38.19 -12.39
N ASP A 72 -80.47 38.95 -11.66
CA ASP A 72 -80.11 39.52 -10.36
C ASP A 72 -79.88 38.45 -9.28
N VAL A 73 -80.56 37.31 -9.37
CA VAL A 73 -80.32 36.16 -8.48
C VAL A 73 -79.09 35.36 -8.90
N LEU A 74 -78.93 35.05 -10.19
CA LEU A 74 -77.89 34.15 -10.67
C LEU A 74 -76.52 34.81 -10.79
N LEU A 75 -76.45 36.08 -11.21
CA LEU A 75 -75.19 36.77 -11.47
C LEU A 75 -74.32 36.92 -10.21
N PRO A 76 -74.85 37.26 -9.02
CA PRO A 76 -74.06 37.30 -7.79
C PRO A 76 -73.54 35.91 -7.39
N VAL A 77 -74.32 34.85 -7.60
CA VAL A 77 -73.91 33.47 -7.30
C VAL A 77 -72.76 33.07 -8.21
N PHE A 78 -72.88 33.32 -9.51
CA PHE A 78 -71.81 33.02 -10.47
C PHE A 78 -70.53 33.82 -10.18
N LYS A 79 -70.66 35.11 -9.84
CA LYS A 79 -69.52 35.95 -9.43
C LYS A 79 -68.85 35.44 -8.16
N ARG A 80 -69.62 35.01 -7.15
CA ARG A 80 -69.08 34.41 -5.93
C ARG A 80 -68.34 33.11 -6.23
N PHE A 81 -68.94 32.21 -6.99
CA PHE A 81 -68.32 30.95 -7.41
C PHE A 81 -67.04 31.18 -8.21
N SER A 82 -67.07 32.07 -9.21
CA SER A 82 -65.89 32.41 -10.02
C SER A 82 -64.76 32.97 -9.16
N ARG A 83 -65.08 33.84 -8.20
CA ARG A 83 -64.09 34.39 -7.26
C ARG A 83 -63.49 33.30 -6.38
N GLU A 84 -64.32 32.42 -5.83
CA GLU A 84 -63.89 31.33 -4.96
C GLU A 84 -63.01 30.31 -5.70
N VAL A 85 -63.41 29.91 -6.90
CA VAL A 85 -62.60 29.02 -7.76
C VAL A 85 -61.26 29.67 -8.10
N THR A 86 -61.27 30.95 -8.49
CA THR A 86 -60.03 31.68 -8.81
C THR A 86 -59.11 31.78 -7.59
N GLN A 87 -59.66 32.07 -6.41
CA GLN A 87 -58.89 32.14 -5.17
C GLN A 87 -58.31 30.79 -4.76
N ASN A 88 -59.09 29.71 -4.86
CA ASN A 88 -58.64 28.37 -4.50
C ASN A 88 -57.59 27.86 -5.49
N LEU A 89 -57.78 28.08 -6.80
CA LEU A 89 -56.77 27.74 -7.81
C LEU A 89 -55.50 28.57 -7.65
N GLY A 90 -55.63 29.87 -7.33
CA GLY A 90 -54.48 30.75 -7.05
C GLY A 90 -53.67 30.26 -5.85
N LYS A 91 -54.33 29.96 -4.73
CA LYS A 91 -53.66 29.38 -3.54
C LYS A 91 -52.98 28.06 -3.85
N LEU A 92 -53.65 27.16 -4.57
CA LEU A 92 -53.08 25.87 -4.93
C LEU A 92 -51.86 26.03 -5.85
N LEU A 93 -51.90 26.99 -6.78
CA LEU A 93 -50.78 27.30 -7.65
C LEU A 93 -49.59 27.84 -6.85
N ASP A 94 -49.82 28.77 -5.93
CA ASP A 94 -48.79 29.34 -5.06
C ASP A 94 -48.15 28.27 -4.16
N GLU A 95 -48.98 27.41 -3.55
CA GLU A 95 -48.52 26.27 -2.74
C GLU A 95 -47.66 25.31 -3.56
N LYS A 96 -48.11 24.93 -4.76
CA LYS A 96 -47.36 24.01 -5.63
C LYS A 96 -46.08 24.64 -6.17
N SER A 97 -46.10 25.93 -6.49
CA SER A 97 -44.89 26.67 -6.90
C SER A 97 -43.87 26.67 -5.77
N SER A 98 -44.28 27.00 -4.54
CA SER A 98 -43.40 26.99 -3.37
C SER A 98 -42.86 25.60 -3.06
N GLU A 99 -43.70 24.55 -3.15
CA GLU A 99 -43.27 23.17 -2.94
C GLU A 99 -42.19 22.74 -3.96
N ILE A 100 -42.36 23.11 -5.23
CA ILE A 100 -41.38 22.82 -6.29
C ILE A 100 -40.06 23.54 -6.02
N GLU A 101 -40.10 24.83 -5.67
CA GLU A 101 -38.89 25.61 -5.34
C GLU A 101 -38.14 25.02 -4.15
N GLN A 102 -38.85 24.69 -3.07
CA GLN A 102 -38.25 24.05 -1.90
C GLN A 102 -37.64 22.69 -2.25
N HIS A 103 -38.30 21.89 -3.07
CA HIS A 103 -37.78 20.61 -3.51
C HIS A 103 -36.51 20.77 -4.35
N GLN A 104 -36.45 21.78 -5.24
CA GLN A 104 -35.25 22.09 -6.01
C GLN A 104 -34.09 22.51 -5.13
N ILE A 105 -34.32 23.38 -4.15
CA ILE A 105 -33.31 23.80 -3.17
C ILE A 105 -32.76 22.59 -2.41
N ARG A 106 -33.63 21.76 -1.84
CA ARG A 106 -33.21 20.55 -1.10
C ARG A 106 -32.42 19.58 -1.98
N LYS A 107 -32.81 19.41 -3.24
CA LYS A 107 -32.08 18.58 -4.20
C LYS A 107 -30.69 19.14 -4.46
N GLN A 108 -30.58 20.46 -4.64
CA GLN A 108 -29.30 21.13 -4.87
C GLN A 108 -28.38 21.04 -3.64
N ASP A 109 -28.92 21.26 -2.44
CA ASP A 109 -28.18 21.13 -1.18
C ASP A 109 -27.65 19.70 -0.98
N ALA A 110 -28.47 18.69 -1.28
CA ALA A 110 -28.07 17.29 -1.19
C ALA A 110 -26.94 16.94 -2.18
N ILE A 111 -27.02 17.46 -3.42
CA ILE A 111 -25.97 17.26 -4.43
C ILE A 111 -24.68 17.96 -4.02
N GLN A 112 -24.76 19.23 -3.58
CA GLN A 112 -23.60 20.00 -3.15
C GLN A 112 -22.94 19.37 -1.92
N SER A 113 -23.73 18.99 -0.91
CA SER A 113 -23.21 18.32 0.29
C SER A 113 -22.57 16.97 -0.03
N GLY A 114 -23.21 16.17 -0.90
CA GLY A 114 -22.66 14.90 -1.37
C GLY A 114 -21.35 15.08 -2.16
N TYR A 115 -21.29 16.08 -3.04
CA TYR A 115 -20.08 16.40 -3.80
C TYR A 115 -18.94 16.89 -2.90
N LEU A 116 -19.23 17.74 -1.91
CA LEU A 116 -18.25 18.21 -0.92
C LEU A 116 -17.73 17.04 -0.08
N SER A 117 -18.61 16.15 0.37
CA SER A 117 -18.20 14.97 1.13
C SER A 117 -17.36 14.00 0.31
N LEU A 118 -17.72 13.74 -0.95
CA LEU A 118 -16.93 12.86 -1.80
C LEU A 118 -15.57 13.48 -2.14
N SER A 119 -15.53 14.78 -2.41
CA SER A 119 -14.28 15.48 -2.71
C SER A 119 -13.35 15.54 -1.50
N SER A 120 -13.87 15.71 -0.27
CA SER A 120 -13.05 15.65 0.94
C SER A 120 -12.45 14.25 1.15
N VAL A 121 -13.26 13.20 1.01
CA VAL A 121 -12.79 11.81 1.12
C VAL A 121 -11.75 11.49 0.05
N LEU A 122 -11.92 12.00 -1.18
CA LEU A 122 -10.95 11.81 -2.26
C LEU A 122 -9.61 12.50 -1.95
N ILE A 123 -9.64 13.70 -1.38
CA ILE A 123 -8.43 14.41 -0.95
C ILE A 123 -7.72 13.64 0.18
N GLU A 124 -8.45 13.18 1.20
CA GLU A 124 -7.90 12.38 2.29
C GLU A 124 -7.26 11.08 1.78
N LEU A 125 -7.94 10.40 0.85
CA LEU A 125 -7.42 9.17 0.23
C LEU A 125 -6.17 9.44 -0.60
N GLN A 126 -6.14 10.54 -1.34
CA GLN A 126 -4.96 10.94 -2.12
C GLN A 126 -3.76 11.23 -1.20
N ILE A 127 -3.98 11.96 -0.11
CA ILE A 127 -2.93 12.24 0.90
C ILE A 127 -2.42 10.93 1.49
N ALA A 128 -3.31 10.02 1.90
CA ALA A 128 -2.95 8.72 2.44
C ALA A 128 -2.12 7.89 1.43
N HIS A 129 -2.54 7.87 0.17
CA HIS A 129 -1.82 7.20 -0.90
C HIS A 129 -0.41 7.79 -1.10
N ASP A 130 -0.29 9.11 -1.14
CA ASP A 130 0.99 9.78 -1.36
C ASP A 130 1.95 9.54 -0.17
N THR A 131 1.44 9.56 1.07
CA THR A 131 2.23 9.19 2.24
C THR A 131 2.71 7.74 2.17
N LEU A 132 1.81 6.79 1.88
CA LEU A 132 2.14 5.37 1.79
C LEU A 132 3.15 5.08 0.67
N SER A 133 2.99 5.74 -0.48
CA SER A 133 3.93 5.62 -1.60
C SER A 133 5.32 6.14 -1.22
N SER A 134 5.38 7.26 -0.49
CA SER A 134 6.65 7.80 0.00
C SER A 134 7.33 6.88 1.02
N GLU A 135 6.57 6.26 1.92
CA GLU A 135 7.08 5.30 2.90
C GLU A 135 7.54 4.01 2.22
N HIS A 136 6.75 3.48 1.29
CA HIS A 136 7.13 2.32 0.51
C HIS A 136 8.46 2.53 -0.23
N LYS A 137 8.64 3.71 -0.84
CA LYS A 137 9.90 4.06 -1.49
C LYS A 137 11.07 4.05 -0.51
N LYS A 138 10.93 4.69 0.67
CA LYS A 138 11.97 4.68 1.71
C LYS A 138 12.33 3.27 2.15
N VAL A 139 11.32 2.44 2.45
CA VAL A 139 11.53 1.05 2.89
C VAL A 139 12.19 0.22 1.78
N SER A 140 11.81 0.43 0.52
CA SER A 140 12.45 -0.22 -0.63
C SER A 140 13.92 0.17 -0.77
N ASP A 141 14.24 1.46 -0.68
CA ASP A 141 15.61 1.97 -0.75
C ASP A 141 16.46 1.43 0.41
N GLU A 142 15.91 1.38 1.63
CA GLU A 142 16.56 0.78 2.80
C GLU A 142 16.81 -0.72 2.61
N ALA A 143 15.83 -1.46 2.10
CA ALA A 143 15.96 -2.90 1.84
C ALA A 143 17.05 -3.18 0.80
N GLU A 144 17.16 -2.37 -0.24
CA GLU A 144 18.22 -2.49 -1.24
C GLU A 144 19.60 -2.20 -0.64
N LEU A 145 19.71 -1.18 0.20
CA LEU A 145 20.94 -0.84 0.91
C LEU A 145 21.36 -1.95 1.89
N PHE A 146 20.41 -2.56 2.61
CA PHE A 146 20.69 -3.72 3.46
C PHE A 146 21.13 -4.94 2.65
N LYS A 147 20.50 -5.18 1.49
CA LYS A 147 20.89 -6.27 0.58
C LYS A 147 22.32 -6.10 0.08
N GLN A 148 22.72 -4.88 -0.29
CA GLN A 148 24.09 -4.57 -0.69
C GLN A 148 25.09 -4.76 0.46
N LYS A 149 24.77 -4.27 1.67
CA LYS A 149 25.60 -4.48 2.86
C LYS A 149 25.76 -5.96 3.21
N PHE A 150 24.68 -6.73 3.09
CA PHE A 150 24.69 -8.17 3.34
C PHE A 150 25.59 -8.89 2.34
N ALA A 151 25.44 -8.62 1.04
CA ALA A 151 26.28 -9.22 -0.01
C ALA A 151 27.77 -8.88 0.20
N PHE A 152 28.10 -7.64 0.55
CA PHE A 152 29.48 -7.25 0.86
C PHE A 152 30.02 -7.98 2.10
N SER A 153 29.21 -8.07 3.16
CA SER A 153 29.57 -8.82 4.37
C SER A 153 29.80 -10.29 4.08
N GLU A 154 28.93 -10.92 3.29
CA GLU A 154 29.04 -12.31 2.86
C GLU A 154 30.33 -12.56 2.08
N GLN A 155 30.66 -11.69 1.11
CA GLN A 155 31.92 -11.76 0.38
C GLN A 155 33.13 -11.68 1.32
N ARG A 156 33.13 -10.72 2.26
CA ARG A 156 34.22 -10.59 3.24
C ARG A 156 34.35 -11.83 4.12
N TYR A 157 33.24 -12.44 4.54
CA TYR A 157 33.28 -13.68 5.31
C TYR A 157 33.88 -14.83 4.49
N GLN A 158 33.52 -14.97 3.22
CA GLN A 158 34.10 -15.98 2.33
C GLN A 158 35.61 -15.77 2.14
N GLU A 159 36.07 -14.53 1.97
CA GLU A 159 37.49 -14.19 1.90
C GLU A 159 38.25 -14.57 3.18
N VAL A 160 37.69 -14.26 4.35
CA VAL A 160 38.29 -14.64 5.65
C VAL A 160 38.34 -16.15 5.84
N ILE A 161 37.30 -16.88 5.41
CA ILE A 161 37.30 -18.35 5.44
C ILE A 161 38.41 -18.91 4.53
N ALA A 162 38.54 -18.37 3.31
CA ALA A 162 39.60 -18.79 2.39
C ALA A 162 41.00 -18.50 2.95
N GLN A 163 41.22 -17.31 3.53
CA GLN A 163 42.48 -16.97 4.20
C GLN A 163 42.80 -17.91 5.36
N ASN A 164 41.81 -18.20 6.23
CA ASN A 164 41.98 -19.16 7.31
C ASN A 164 42.34 -20.57 6.82
N ALA A 165 41.75 -21.01 5.71
CA ALA A 165 42.08 -22.30 5.10
C ALA A 165 43.53 -22.34 4.61
N VAL A 166 44.01 -21.26 3.98
CA VAL A 166 45.40 -21.12 3.54
C VAL A 166 46.36 -21.12 4.74
N LEU A 167 46.09 -20.31 5.77
CA LEU A 167 46.91 -20.26 6.99
C LEU A 167 46.94 -21.62 7.70
N THR A 168 45.80 -22.31 7.78
CA THR A 168 45.73 -23.66 8.36
C THR A 168 46.60 -24.66 7.58
N SER A 169 46.62 -24.55 6.25
CA SER A 169 47.47 -25.38 5.39
C SER A 169 48.97 -25.07 5.61
N GLN A 170 49.33 -23.79 5.71
CA GLN A 170 50.70 -23.35 6.01
C GLN A 170 51.16 -23.87 7.37
N ILE A 171 50.35 -23.71 8.42
CA ILE A 171 50.65 -24.24 9.75
C ILE A 171 50.87 -25.76 9.72
N LYS A 172 50.02 -26.51 8.99
CA LYS A 172 50.21 -27.96 8.85
C LYS A 172 51.51 -28.32 8.13
N LYS A 173 51.92 -27.52 7.14
CA LYS A 173 53.18 -27.72 6.42
C LYS A 173 54.38 -27.45 7.33
N GLU A 174 54.38 -26.31 8.04
CA GLU A 174 55.45 -25.97 8.99
C GLU A 174 55.54 -26.98 10.14
N GLN A 175 54.40 -27.48 10.63
CA GLN A 175 54.39 -28.55 11.63
C GLN A 175 55.07 -29.82 11.12
N LYS A 176 54.83 -30.23 9.86
CA LYS A 176 55.51 -31.37 9.25
C LYS A 176 57.01 -31.13 9.12
N GLU A 177 57.41 -29.99 8.56
CA GLU A 177 58.83 -29.62 8.43
C GLU A 177 59.54 -29.59 9.79
N HIS A 178 58.89 -29.02 10.82
CA HIS A 178 59.41 -29.02 12.18
C HIS A 178 59.56 -30.45 12.74
N THR A 179 58.58 -31.33 12.53
CA THR A 179 58.71 -32.73 12.96
C THR A 179 59.83 -33.47 12.23
N GLU A 180 60.02 -33.24 10.93
CA GLU A 180 61.11 -33.81 10.15
C GLU A 180 62.47 -33.31 10.64
N LEU A 181 62.62 -32.00 10.86
CA LEU A 181 63.82 -31.41 11.44
C LEU A 181 64.13 -31.97 12.83
N ARG A 182 63.11 -32.16 13.68
CA ARG A 182 63.29 -32.75 15.01
C ARG A 182 63.77 -34.21 14.93
N ILE A 183 63.23 -35.00 14.00
CA ILE A 183 63.68 -36.38 13.76
C ILE A 183 65.12 -36.39 13.24
N ASN A 184 65.44 -35.53 12.27
CA ASN A 184 66.79 -35.40 11.73
C ASN A 184 67.81 -34.99 12.81
N LEU A 185 67.45 -34.05 13.68
CA LEU A 185 68.28 -33.63 14.79
C LEU A 185 68.53 -34.79 15.76
N ALA A 186 67.48 -35.51 16.17
CA ALA A 186 67.61 -36.70 17.02
C ALA A 186 68.51 -37.77 16.38
N GLN A 187 68.40 -37.99 15.07
CA GLN A 187 69.28 -38.91 14.35
C GLN A 187 70.75 -38.45 14.38
N LYS A 188 71.00 -37.15 14.18
CA LYS A 188 72.36 -36.58 14.24
C LYS A 188 72.95 -36.66 15.65
N GLU A 189 72.17 -36.44 16.69
CA GLU A 189 72.60 -36.62 18.09
C GLU A 189 73.02 -38.08 18.36
N VAL A 190 72.24 -39.05 17.87
CA VAL A 190 72.58 -40.47 17.99
C VAL A 190 73.87 -40.80 17.24
N ASP A 191 74.05 -40.27 16.03
CA ASP A 191 75.25 -40.52 15.23
C ASP A 191 76.49 -39.85 15.84
N LEU A 192 76.36 -38.65 16.42
CA LEU A 192 77.41 -38.01 17.22
C LEU A 192 77.77 -38.88 18.43
N ALA A 193 76.79 -39.36 19.20
CA ALA A 193 77.05 -40.25 20.33
C ALA A 193 77.75 -41.56 19.93
N LYS A 194 77.49 -42.09 18.73
CA LYS A 194 78.24 -43.23 18.18
C LYS A 194 79.69 -42.86 17.84
N GLN A 195 79.91 -41.71 17.21
CA GLN A 195 81.24 -41.21 16.87
C GLN A 195 82.06 -40.94 18.13
N ASP A 196 81.48 -40.31 19.16
CA ASP A 196 82.13 -40.08 20.44
C ASP A 196 82.54 -41.40 21.12
N ASN A 197 81.68 -42.42 21.08
CA ASN A 197 82.02 -43.75 21.58
C ASN A 197 83.15 -44.42 20.78
N GLN A 198 83.19 -44.24 19.45
CA GLN A 198 84.28 -44.74 18.62
C GLN A 198 85.59 -44.02 18.92
N LEU A 199 85.57 -42.69 19.05
CA LEU A 199 86.71 -41.89 19.44
C LEU A 199 87.24 -42.31 20.82
N ALA A 200 86.37 -42.51 21.80
CA ALA A 200 86.75 -42.99 23.12
C ALA A 200 87.48 -44.34 23.05
N LYS A 201 86.98 -45.30 22.25
CA LYS A 201 87.65 -46.59 22.01
C LYS A 201 89.00 -46.44 21.33
N LEU A 202 89.09 -45.62 20.29
CA LEU A 202 90.35 -45.36 19.58
C LEU A 202 91.38 -44.67 20.48
N ILE A 203 90.94 -43.76 21.36
CA ILE A 203 91.80 -43.12 22.36
C ILE A 203 92.31 -44.19 23.35
N GLU A 204 91.44 -45.10 23.82
CA GLU A 204 91.84 -46.20 24.70
C GLU A 204 92.83 -47.15 24.03
N GLU A 205 92.60 -47.51 22.76
CA GLU A 205 93.51 -48.33 21.96
C GLU A 205 94.85 -47.63 21.73
N ASN A 206 94.85 -46.34 21.37
CA ASN A 206 96.07 -45.55 21.27
C ASN A 206 96.83 -45.49 22.59
N ALA A 207 96.14 -45.34 23.72
CA ALA A 207 96.77 -45.36 25.03
C ALA A 207 97.41 -46.73 25.34
N LYS A 208 96.74 -47.84 25.00
CA LYS A 208 97.30 -49.20 25.12
C LYS A 208 98.51 -49.39 24.21
N LEU A 209 98.45 -48.94 22.96
CA LEU A 209 99.56 -49.03 22.00
C LEU A 209 100.74 -48.16 22.42
N ALA A 210 100.49 -46.95 22.92
CA ALA A 210 101.52 -46.07 23.45
C ALA A 210 102.23 -46.72 24.66
N ALA A 211 101.46 -47.28 25.60
CA ALA A 211 102.02 -48.03 26.73
C ALA A 211 102.84 -49.26 26.29
N ALA A 212 102.34 -50.01 25.29
CA ALA A 212 103.07 -51.14 24.73
C ALA A 212 104.36 -50.71 24.01
N LEU A 213 104.35 -49.57 23.31
CA LEU A 213 105.54 -48.98 22.68
C LEU A 213 106.56 -48.53 23.72
N GLU A 214 106.13 -47.86 24.79
CA GLU A 214 107.00 -47.49 25.92
C GLU A 214 107.60 -48.73 26.58
N GLU A 215 106.81 -49.77 26.81
CA GLU A 215 107.31 -51.04 27.35
C GLU A 215 108.34 -51.67 26.41
N ASN A 216 108.09 -51.65 25.10
CA ASN A 216 109.01 -52.21 24.10
C ASN A 216 110.29 -51.36 23.97
N GLN A 217 110.21 -50.04 24.10
CA GLN A 217 111.37 -49.15 24.20
C GLN A 217 112.16 -49.39 25.49
N HIS A 218 111.49 -49.61 26.62
CA HIS A 218 112.13 -50.01 27.88
C HIS A 218 112.79 -51.39 27.80
N ARG A 219 112.18 -52.35 27.08
CA ARG A 219 112.79 -53.64 26.79
C ARG A 219 114.02 -53.49 25.90
N LYS A 220 113.93 -52.74 24.80
CA LYS A 220 115.07 -52.45 23.91
C LYS A 220 116.20 -51.74 24.62
N THR A 221 115.93 -50.69 25.40
CA THR A 221 116.97 -49.98 26.17
C THR A 221 117.59 -50.87 27.25
N LYS A 222 116.82 -51.77 27.88
CA LYS A 222 117.38 -52.78 28.80
C LYS A 222 118.25 -53.80 28.06
N ASP A 223 117.83 -54.25 26.89
CA ASP A 223 118.60 -55.20 26.08
C ASP A 223 119.86 -54.54 25.50
N GLU A 224 119.77 -53.30 25.02
CA GLU A 224 120.92 -52.48 24.65
C GLU A 224 121.84 -52.24 25.84
N ALA A 225 121.32 -51.91 27.03
CA ALA A 225 122.12 -51.75 28.24
C ALA A 225 122.81 -53.05 28.66
N LYS A 226 122.17 -54.21 28.49
CA LYS A 226 122.80 -55.53 28.70
C LYS A 226 123.90 -55.79 27.67
N ILE A 227 123.64 -55.51 26.39
CA ILE A 227 124.64 -55.64 25.32
C ILE A 227 125.83 -54.71 25.59
N TRP A 228 125.57 -53.47 26.00
CA TRP A 228 126.61 -52.52 26.41
C TRP A 228 127.38 -53.02 27.63
N GLN A 229 126.72 -53.54 28.67
CA GLN A 229 127.41 -54.15 29.82
C GLN A 229 128.25 -55.37 29.43
N GLU A 230 127.77 -56.23 28.52
CA GLU A 230 128.55 -57.34 27.98
C GLU A 230 129.74 -56.85 27.14
N MET A 231 129.56 -55.80 26.34
CA MET A 231 130.64 -55.15 25.60
C MET A 231 131.66 -54.52 26.55
N THR A 232 131.24 -53.84 27.62
CA THR A 232 132.12 -53.27 28.63
C THR A 232 132.89 -54.37 29.36
N LYS A 233 132.24 -55.48 29.73
CA LYS A 233 132.92 -56.65 30.29
C LYS A 233 133.96 -57.23 29.33
N LYS A 234 133.62 -57.37 28.04
CA LYS A 234 134.57 -57.82 27.02
C LYS A 234 135.72 -56.83 26.82
N LEU A 235 135.46 -55.52 26.90
CA LEU A 235 136.47 -54.46 26.86
C LEU A 235 137.36 -54.45 28.11
N ASP A 236 136.81 -54.72 29.29
CA ASP A 236 137.55 -54.88 30.54
C ASP A 236 138.38 -56.17 30.54
N GLU A 237 137.87 -57.27 29.97
CA GLU A 237 138.63 -58.49 29.68
C GLU A 237 139.75 -58.22 28.66
N LEU A 238 139.50 -57.41 27.64
CA LEU A 238 140.53 -56.99 26.69
C LEU A 238 141.58 -56.07 27.35
N THR A 239 141.14 -55.12 28.17
CA THR A 239 141.99 -54.16 28.89
C THR A 239 142.82 -54.85 29.96
N SER A 240 142.27 -55.85 30.64
CA SER A 240 143.02 -56.73 31.53
C SER A 240 143.99 -57.63 30.75
N SER A 241 143.63 -58.13 29.56
CA SER A 241 144.57 -58.84 28.68
C SER A 241 145.74 -57.94 28.21
N VAL A 242 145.47 -56.67 27.89
CA VAL A 242 146.48 -55.67 27.51
C VAL A 242 147.35 -55.27 28.70
N LYS A 243 146.78 -55.15 29.91
CA LYS A 243 147.55 -54.94 31.15
C LYS A 243 148.41 -56.16 31.52
N THR A 244 147.99 -57.38 31.19
CA THR A 244 148.84 -58.57 31.35
C THR A 244 149.93 -58.67 30.28
N LEU A 245 149.71 -58.15 29.06
CA LEU A 245 150.74 -58.04 28.02
C LEU A 245 151.79 -56.97 28.38
N GLN A 246 151.38 -55.81 28.92
CA GLN A 246 152.31 -54.76 29.36
C GLN A 246 153.15 -55.12 30.60
N ARG A 247 152.77 -56.15 31.37
CA ARG A 247 153.57 -56.65 32.52
C ARG A 247 154.57 -57.76 32.17
N LYS A 248 154.54 -58.30 30.93
CA LYS A 248 155.42 -59.40 30.52
C LYS A 248 156.70 -58.96 29.79
N ASP A 249 156.89 -57.66 29.56
CA ASP A 249 158.03 -57.13 28.77
C ASP A 249 158.99 -56.21 29.56
N ARG A 250 158.98 -56.32 30.90
CA ARG A 250 160.01 -55.71 31.77
C ARG A 250 160.56 -56.71 32.78
N GLY A 251 161.43 -57.58 32.29
CA GLY A 251 162.72 -57.84 32.93
C GLY A 251 162.89 -59.12 33.75
N THR A 252 163.70 -60.03 33.23
CA THR A 252 164.71 -60.75 34.02
C THR A 252 166.00 -60.86 33.20
N LYS A 253 167.11 -60.45 33.82
CA LYS A 253 168.49 -60.65 33.38
C LYS A 253 168.92 -62.08 33.74
N GLN A 254 169.36 -62.85 32.76
CA GLN A 254 170.52 -63.75 32.75
C GLN A 254 170.69 -64.31 31.34
#